data_AF-E0W1R9-F1
#
_entry.id   AF-E0W1R9-F1
#
_cell.length_a   1.000
_cell.length_b   1.000
_cell.length_c   1.000
_cell.angle_alpha   90.00
_cell.angle_beta   90.00
_cell.angle_gamma   90.00
#
_symmetry.space_group_name_H-M   'P 1'
#
loop_
_entity.id
_entity.type
_entity.pdbx_description
1 polymer ?
#
loop_
_entity_poly.entity_id
_entity_poly.type
_entity_poly.pdbx_seq_one_letter_code
_entity_poly.pdbx_strand_id
1 'polypeptide(L)'
;MVNFKSIIVYDSETTGLPHLESNTTKITELAFMGCEIEHLKNINNLPRVLHKLVLLFNPMKMILPDSSEITGLENEDLMNIKPFCEEDVQVLIHFINRLPSPVCLIAHNGNKFDFPILQRQLFKLNLKLPDSVYCADSIKAFQEIYPNNSQLVKGGSKTYSKITHVQKTPLKQSQTPLIISDSNIQNANKLKVVRQLFPEDSDDEVQVVYSSLDNSTNEKTEVKTIKPNAPVRYTLSSVYQFLHGKNFEGAHRAEDDATALLSCIIRCEPFVNWINDKAVSFNSIKPLS
;
A
#
# COMPACT_ATOMS: atom_id res chain seq x y z
N MET A 1 25.87 -5.03 -11.39
CA MET A 1 24.63 -5.82 -11.49
C MET A 1 24.78 -7.01 -10.56
N VAL A 2 23.88 -7.18 -9.61
CA VAL A 2 23.86 -8.32 -8.67
C VAL A 2 23.05 -9.43 -9.32
N ASN A 3 23.50 -10.69 -9.25
CA ASN A 3 22.73 -11.83 -9.74
C ASN A 3 21.99 -12.48 -8.56
N PHE A 4 20.79 -12.01 -8.27
CA PHE A 4 19.98 -12.54 -7.17
C PHE A 4 19.65 -14.02 -7.41
N LYS A 5 19.62 -14.80 -6.33
CA LYS A 5 19.18 -16.20 -6.38
C LYS A 5 17.77 -16.36 -5.84
N SER A 6 17.40 -15.51 -4.90
CA SER A 6 16.09 -15.55 -4.27
C SER A 6 15.50 -14.16 -4.11
N ILE A 7 14.18 -14.11 -4.06
CA ILE A 7 13.43 -12.93 -3.65
C ILE A 7 12.65 -13.25 -2.37
N ILE A 8 12.40 -12.22 -1.58
CA ILE A 8 11.41 -12.23 -0.50
C ILE A 8 10.50 -11.04 -0.73
N VAL A 9 9.22 -11.29 -0.97
CA VAL A 9 8.23 -10.22 -0.93
C VAL A 9 7.93 -9.92 0.54
N TYR A 10 8.04 -8.64 0.90
CA TYR A 10 7.82 -8.11 2.23
C TYR A 10 6.62 -7.15 2.18
N ASP A 11 5.68 -7.37 3.08
CA ASP A 11 4.62 -6.42 3.41
C ASP A 11 4.47 -6.30 4.94
N SER A 12 4.02 -5.14 5.41
CA SER A 12 3.68 -4.93 6.82
C SER A 12 2.45 -4.06 7.04
N GLU A 13 1.61 -4.49 7.96
CA GLU A 13 0.61 -3.63 8.57
C GLU A 13 1.20 -2.88 9.77
N THR A 14 0.70 -1.67 10.00
CA THR A 14 1.29 -0.75 10.97
C THR A 14 0.24 0.04 11.72
N THR A 15 0.67 0.70 12.81
CA THR A 15 -0.18 1.56 13.64
C THR A 15 -0.79 2.75 12.92
N GLY A 16 -0.26 3.14 11.76
CA GLY A 16 -0.59 4.39 11.09
C GLY A 16 0.43 4.76 10.03
N LEU A 17 0.16 5.81 9.26
CA LEU A 17 1.12 6.32 8.29
C LEU A 17 2.23 7.13 8.99
N PRO A 18 3.50 7.03 8.54
CA PRO A 18 4.60 7.76 9.15
C PRO A 18 4.33 9.25 9.38
N HIS A 19 3.82 9.95 8.37
CA HIS A 19 3.54 11.38 8.46
C HIS A 19 2.40 11.74 9.41
N LEU A 20 1.44 10.82 9.65
CA LEU A 20 0.35 11.01 10.61
C LEU A 20 0.79 10.73 12.05
N GLU A 21 1.86 9.95 12.22
CA GLU A 21 2.39 9.53 13.52
C GLU A 21 3.74 10.17 13.88
N SER A 22 4.10 11.28 13.23
CA SER A 22 5.40 11.94 13.42
C SER A 22 6.58 10.96 13.33
N ASN A 23 6.54 10.06 12.34
CA ASN A 23 7.52 9.02 12.07
C ASN A 23 7.71 8.01 13.22
N THR A 24 6.72 7.91 14.12
CA THR A 24 6.74 6.95 15.23
C THR A 24 6.11 5.59 14.90
N THR A 25 5.58 5.40 13.70
CA THR A 25 4.85 4.21 13.20
C THR A 25 5.47 2.86 13.52
N LYS A 26 4.69 1.98 14.16
CA LYS A 26 5.10 0.65 14.61
C LYS A 26 4.45 -0.44 13.77
N ILE A 27 5.17 -1.55 13.56
CA ILE A 27 4.66 -2.74 12.88
C ILE A 27 3.66 -3.45 13.81
N THR A 28 2.53 -3.87 13.26
CA THR A 28 1.51 -4.70 13.92
C THR A 28 1.43 -6.10 13.30
N GLU A 29 1.68 -6.21 12.00
CA GLU A 29 1.79 -7.48 11.26
C GLU A 29 2.93 -7.37 10.25
N LEU A 30 3.68 -8.46 10.04
CA LEU A 30 4.72 -8.57 9.02
C LEU A 30 4.56 -9.89 8.27
N ALA A 31 4.66 -9.85 6.94
CA ALA A 31 4.68 -11.04 6.10
C ALA A 31 5.90 -11.07 5.18
N PHE A 32 6.60 -12.20 5.17
CA PHE A 32 7.65 -12.54 4.22
C PHE A 32 7.22 -13.73 3.37
N MET A 33 7.30 -13.57 2.04
CA MET A 33 6.98 -14.59 1.04
C MET A 33 8.21 -14.83 0.16
N GLY A 34 8.96 -15.89 0.43
CA GLY A 34 10.30 -16.10 -0.12
C GLY A 34 10.44 -17.32 -1.03
N CYS A 35 11.05 -17.15 -2.20
CA CYS A 35 11.35 -18.27 -3.12
C CYS A 35 12.58 -17.97 -3.99
N GLU A 36 13.14 -19.04 -4.57
CA GLU A 36 14.18 -18.92 -5.58
C GLU A 36 13.62 -18.34 -6.88
N ILE A 37 14.42 -17.52 -7.55
CA ILE A 37 14.03 -16.84 -8.80
C ILE A 37 13.66 -17.83 -9.90
N GLU A 38 14.30 -19.00 -9.92
CA GLU A 38 13.99 -20.03 -10.92
C GLU A 38 12.55 -20.56 -10.84
N HIS A 39 11.88 -20.41 -9.70
CA HIS A 39 10.51 -20.84 -9.51
C HIS A 39 9.47 -19.79 -9.93
N LEU A 40 9.88 -18.58 -10.31
CA LEU A 40 8.99 -17.51 -10.79
C LEU A 40 8.49 -17.74 -12.23
N LYS A 41 8.96 -18.80 -12.91
CA LYS A 41 8.66 -19.07 -14.33
C LYS A 41 7.20 -19.42 -14.64
N ASN A 42 6.44 -19.88 -13.64
CA ASN A 42 5.04 -20.27 -13.85
C ASN A 42 4.11 -19.06 -13.71
N ILE A 43 3.87 -18.34 -14.80
CA ILE A 43 3.10 -17.10 -14.81
C ILE A 43 1.66 -17.21 -14.26
N ASN A 44 1.09 -18.42 -14.24
CA ASN A 44 -0.31 -18.62 -13.91
C ASN A 44 -0.55 -18.84 -12.41
N ASN A 45 0.46 -19.31 -11.67
CA ASN A 45 0.32 -19.74 -10.29
C ASN A 45 1.48 -19.26 -9.43
N LEU A 46 1.23 -19.12 -8.13
CA LEU A 46 2.32 -18.96 -7.17
C LEU A 46 3.26 -20.18 -7.22
N PRO A 47 4.56 -20.00 -6.92
CA PRO A 47 5.50 -21.10 -6.82
C PRO A 47 5.04 -22.11 -5.77
N ARG A 48 5.09 -23.41 -6.11
CA ARG A 48 4.84 -24.46 -5.10
C ARG A 48 5.94 -24.51 -4.04
N VAL A 49 7.17 -24.18 -4.45
CA VAL A 49 8.35 -24.05 -3.58
C VAL A 49 8.40 -22.60 -3.11
N LEU A 50 7.75 -22.36 -1.98
CA LEU A 50 7.54 -21.03 -1.41
C LEU A 50 7.61 -21.12 0.11
N HIS A 51 8.48 -20.32 0.71
CA HIS A 51 8.57 -20.12 2.14
C HIS A 51 7.67 -18.96 2.55
N LYS A 52 6.99 -19.10 3.69
CA LYS A 52 6.14 -18.05 4.24
C LYS A 52 6.47 -17.86 5.72
N LEU A 53 6.47 -16.60 6.16
CA LEU A 53 6.55 -16.21 7.57
C LEU A 53 5.57 -15.06 7.78
N VAL A 54 4.67 -15.20 8.74
CA VAL A 54 3.74 -14.16 9.15
C VAL A 54 3.84 -14.00 10.66
N LEU A 55 4.09 -12.78 11.13
CA LEU A 55 4.27 -12.46 12.54
C LEU A 55 3.39 -11.28 12.92
N LEU A 56 2.73 -11.38 14.07
CA LEU A 56 1.98 -10.30 14.70
C LEU A 56 2.81 -9.71 15.85
N PHE A 57 2.66 -8.41 16.09
CA PHE A 57 3.37 -7.71 17.15
C PHE A 57 2.45 -6.79 17.91
N ASN A 58 2.59 -6.75 19.23
CA ASN A 58 2.03 -5.67 20.02
C ASN A 58 2.86 -4.39 19.76
N PRO A 59 2.26 -3.32 19.21
CA PRO A 59 3.01 -2.11 18.87
C PRO A 59 3.42 -1.28 20.09
N MET A 60 2.91 -1.61 21.29
CA MET A 60 3.09 -0.87 22.54
C MET A 60 2.67 0.61 22.41
N LYS A 61 1.69 0.88 21.55
CA LYS A 61 1.03 2.17 21.35
C LYS A 61 -0.35 1.97 20.72
N MET A 62 -1.17 3.00 20.75
CA MET A 62 -2.47 2.98 20.07
C MET A 62 -2.30 2.85 18.55
N ILE A 63 -3.12 2.00 17.95
CA ILE A 63 -3.32 1.92 16.50
C ILE A 63 -4.29 3.04 16.12
N LEU A 64 -4.01 3.78 15.07
CA LEU A 64 -4.89 4.84 14.59
C LEU A 64 -6.21 4.22 14.09
N PRO A 65 -7.36 4.88 14.32
CA PRO A 65 -8.66 4.36 13.89
C PRO A 65 -8.72 4.00 12.40
N ASP A 66 -8.13 4.83 11.53
CA ASP A 66 -8.08 4.56 10.08
C ASP A 66 -7.26 3.31 9.75
N SER A 67 -6.19 3.02 10.52
CA SER A 67 -5.42 1.77 10.37
C SER A 67 -6.19 0.57 10.87
N SER A 68 -6.87 0.66 12.02
CA SER A 68 -7.73 -0.44 12.51
C SER A 68 -8.90 -0.73 11.57
N GLU A 69 -9.54 0.29 10.99
CA GLU A 69 -10.63 0.11 10.02
C GLU A 69 -10.19 -0.70 8.80
N ILE A 70 -8.97 -0.46 8.33
CA ILE A 70 -8.48 -1.00 7.08
C ILE A 70 -7.82 -2.37 7.28
N THR A 71 -7.02 -2.54 8.32
CA THR A 71 -6.31 -3.79 8.62
C THR A 71 -7.16 -4.79 9.38
N GLY A 72 -8.20 -4.32 10.07
CA GLY A 72 -8.98 -5.12 11.01
C GLY A 72 -8.23 -5.50 12.29
N LEU A 73 -7.06 -4.91 12.55
CA LEU A 73 -6.30 -5.10 13.79
C LEU A 73 -6.60 -3.99 14.79
N GLU A 74 -7.11 -4.37 15.95
CA GLU A 74 -7.31 -3.49 17.11
C GLU A 74 -6.22 -3.75 18.17
N ASN A 75 -6.10 -2.83 19.13
CA ASN A 75 -5.10 -2.97 20.19
C ASN A 75 -5.40 -4.17 21.10
N GLU A 76 -6.68 -4.47 21.29
CA GLU A 76 -7.21 -5.58 22.07
C GLU A 76 -6.80 -6.94 21.48
N ASP A 77 -6.77 -7.07 20.15
CA ASP A 77 -6.33 -8.30 19.46
C ASP A 77 -4.86 -8.60 19.76
N LEU A 78 -4.05 -7.54 19.91
CA LEU A 78 -2.61 -7.62 20.01
C LEU A 78 -2.09 -7.50 21.46
N MET A 79 -2.98 -7.29 22.44
CA MET A 79 -2.56 -6.98 23.82
C MET A 79 -1.71 -8.08 24.47
N ASN A 80 -1.98 -9.34 24.14
CA ASN A 80 -1.26 -10.52 24.65
C ASN A 80 -0.15 -11.02 23.71
N ILE A 81 0.01 -10.38 22.55
CA ILE A 81 1.09 -10.67 21.61
C ILE A 81 2.37 -9.98 22.09
N LYS A 82 3.54 -10.58 21.82
CA LYS A 82 4.81 -9.98 22.20
C LYS A 82 5.11 -8.74 21.33
N PRO A 83 5.78 -7.71 21.88
CA PRO A 83 6.31 -6.63 21.06
C PRO A 83 7.50 -7.13 20.22
N PHE A 84 7.76 -6.45 19.10
CA PHE A 84 8.94 -6.72 18.26
C PHE A 84 10.23 -6.62 19.09
N CYS A 85 11.04 -7.68 19.05
CA CYS A 85 12.26 -7.84 19.86
C CYS A 85 13.43 -8.42 19.06
N GLU A 86 14.57 -8.67 19.74
CA GLU A 86 15.78 -9.21 19.11
C GLU A 86 15.58 -10.62 18.56
N GLU A 87 14.81 -11.48 19.25
CA GLU A 87 14.50 -12.82 18.81
C GLU A 87 13.75 -12.83 17.47
N ASP A 88 12.86 -11.84 17.25
CA ASP A 88 12.14 -11.71 15.99
C ASP A 88 13.10 -11.37 14.84
N VAL A 89 14.09 -10.50 15.08
CA VAL A 89 15.14 -10.22 14.09
C VAL A 89 15.93 -11.49 13.77
N GLN A 90 16.24 -12.32 14.76
CA GLN A 90 16.88 -13.61 14.52
C GLN A 90 15.99 -14.53 13.68
N VAL A 91 14.67 -14.56 13.91
CA VAL A 91 13.74 -15.31 13.07
C VAL A 91 13.78 -14.82 11.62
N LEU A 92 13.78 -13.49 11.38
CA LEU A 92 13.90 -12.91 10.04
C LEU A 92 15.22 -13.32 9.37
N ILE A 93 16.34 -13.21 10.09
CA ILE A 93 17.67 -13.60 9.59
C ILE A 93 17.71 -15.08 9.24
N HIS A 94 17.22 -15.95 10.12
CA HIS A 94 17.18 -17.39 9.85
C HIS A 94 16.29 -17.70 8.65
N PHE A 95 15.13 -17.05 8.52
CA PHE A 95 14.26 -17.20 7.35
C PHE A 95 15.00 -16.82 6.06
N ILE A 96 15.65 -15.65 6.04
CA ILE A 96 16.46 -15.19 4.90
C ILE A 96 17.56 -16.20 4.55
N ASN A 97 18.28 -16.70 5.57
CA ASN A 97 19.39 -17.64 5.37
C ASN A 97 18.96 -19.04 4.89
N ARG A 98 17.66 -19.36 4.91
CA ARG A 98 17.14 -20.58 4.27
C ARG A 98 17.10 -20.48 2.75
N LEU A 99 17.08 -19.26 2.21
CA LEU A 99 17.03 -19.02 0.78
C LEU A 99 18.45 -18.85 0.23
N PRO A 100 18.72 -19.34 -1.00
CA PRO A 100 19.98 -19.07 -1.68
C PRO A 100 20.28 -17.56 -1.78
N SER A 101 21.49 -17.20 -1.42
CA SER A 101 22.03 -15.82 -1.43
C SER A 101 22.62 -15.47 -2.81
N PRO A 102 22.61 -14.19 -3.23
CA PRO A 102 22.03 -13.03 -2.54
C PRO A 102 20.51 -12.97 -2.66
N VAL A 103 19.89 -12.32 -1.68
CA VAL A 103 18.43 -12.19 -1.53
C VAL A 103 18.01 -10.74 -1.75
N CYS A 104 16.94 -10.53 -2.52
CA CYS A 104 16.32 -9.22 -2.70
C CYS A 104 14.96 -9.17 -1.97
N LEU A 105 14.84 -8.29 -0.97
CA LEU A 105 13.57 -7.92 -0.35
C LEU A 105 12.79 -6.99 -1.28
N ILE A 106 11.54 -7.31 -1.58
CA ILE A 106 10.70 -6.54 -2.49
C ILE A 106 9.45 -6.12 -1.74
N ALA A 107 9.18 -4.82 -1.66
CA ALA A 107 7.97 -4.29 -1.06
C ALA A 107 7.31 -3.28 -2.01
N HIS A 108 6.02 -3.02 -1.82
CA HIS A 108 5.28 -2.04 -2.59
C HIS A 108 5.31 -0.69 -1.87
N ASN A 109 5.93 0.33 -2.49
CA ASN A 109 6.27 1.59 -1.80
C ASN A 109 7.31 1.42 -0.67
N GLY A 110 8.10 0.34 -0.73
CA GLY A 110 9.01 -0.04 0.34
C GLY A 110 10.02 1.04 0.73
N ASN A 111 10.47 1.87 -0.22
CA ASN A 111 11.44 2.93 0.09
C ASN A 111 10.89 4.02 1.01
N LYS A 112 9.58 4.28 0.95
CA LYS A 112 8.91 5.31 1.75
C LYS A 112 8.16 4.73 2.95
N PHE A 113 8.09 3.40 3.08
CA PHE A 113 7.25 2.73 4.07
C PHE A 113 7.97 1.55 4.74
N ASP A 114 7.85 0.34 4.21
CA ASP A 114 8.28 -0.91 4.85
C ASP A 114 9.77 -0.91 5.24
N PHE A 115 10.65 -0.52 4.32
CA PHE A 115 12.09 -0.63 4.56
C PHE A 115 12.58 0.35 5.64
N PRO A 116 12.24 1.66 5.61
CA PRO A 116 12.57 2.56 6.72
C PRO A 116 11.98 2.14 8.07
N ILE A 117 10.75 1.60 8.09
CA ILE A 117 10.09 1.16 9.33
C ILE A 117 10.83 -0.03 9.93
N LEU A 118 11.15 -1.05 9.14
CA LEU A 118 11.94 -2.20 9.59
C LEU A 118 13.36 -1.78 10.00
N GLN A 119 14.02 -0.91 9.23
CA GLN A 119 15.33 -0.37 9.59
C GLN A 119 15.32 0.36 10.93
N ARG A 120 14.25 1.08 11.26
CA ARG A 120 14.11 1.72 12.57
C ARG A 120 14.06 0.71 13.72
N GLN A 121 13.41 -0.44 13.53
CA GLN A 121 13.40 -1.49 14.56
C GLN A 121 14.79 -2.09 14.74
N LEU A 122 15.46 -2.43 13.64
CA LEU A 122 16.83 -2.96 13.65
C LEU A 122 17.81 -1.98 14.31
N PHE A 123 17.74 -0.71 13.92
CA PHE A 123 18.58 0.35 14.48
C PHE A 123 18.41 0.51 15.99
N LYS A 124 17.17 0.48 16.50
CA LYS A 124 16.88 0.55 17.94
C LYS A 124 17.45 -0.63 18.74
N LEU A 125 17.55 -1.79 18.11
CA LEU A 125 18.11 -3.00 18.70
C LEU A 125 19.62 -3.12 18.46
N ASN A 126 20.25 -2.17 17.74
CA ASN A 126 21.64 -2.27 17.30
C ASN A 126 21.93 -3.54 16.48
N LEU A 127 20.96 -3.97 15.68
CA LEU A 127 21.03 -5.14 14.80
C LEU A 127 21.02 -4.73 13.33
N LYS A 128 21.40 -5.66 12.46
CA LYS A 128 21.39 -5.51 10.99
C LYS A 128 20.99 -6.83 10.34
N LEU A 129 20.47 -6.75 9.11
CA LEU A 129 20.34 -7.93 8.27
C LEU A 129 21.72 -8.29 7.66
N PRO A 130 21.91 -9.54 7.15
CA PRO A 130 23.15 -9.90 6.47
C PRO A 130 23.46 -8.97 5.30
N ASP A 131 24.74 -8.70 5.04
CA ASP A 131 25.17 -7.79 3.96
C ASP A 131 24.78 -8.28 2.55
N SER A 132 24.47 -9.57 2.42
CA SER A 132 23.94 -10.16 1.19
C SER A 132 22.45 -9.88 0.95
N VAL A 133 21.80 -9.11 1.82
CA VAL A 133 20.40 -8.69 1.68
C VAL A 133 20.33 -7.33 1.01
N TYR A 134 19.63 -7.31 -0.12
CA TYR A 134 19.31 -6.12 -0.88
C TYR A 134 17.81 -5.86 -0.82
N CYS A 135 17.38 -4.69 -1.28
CA CYS A 135 15.97 -4.38 -1.44
C CYS A 135 15.66 -3.59 -2.71
N ALA A 136 14.43 -3.75 -3.17
CA ALA A 136 13.88 -3.12 -4.36
C ALA A 136 12.44 -2.67 -4.10
N ASP A 137 12.10 -1.48 -4.58
CA ASP A 137 10.73 -0.94 -4.49
C ASP A 137 9.98 -1.25 -5.77
N SER A 138 8.90 -2.02 -5.65
CA SER A 138 8.14 -2.47 -6.81
C SER A 138 7.41 -1.33 -7.53
N ILE A 139 7.10 -0.20 -6.87
CA ILE A 139 6.52 0.95 -7.56
C ILE A 139 7.49 1.48 -8.62
N LYS A 140 8.77 1.65 -8.25
CA LYS A 140 9.80 2.10 -9.20
C LYS A 140 10.00 1.12 -10.34
N ALA A 141 9.99 -0.18 -10.03
CA ALA A 141 10.07 -1.22 -11.04
C ALA A 141 8.90 -1.13 -12.03
N PHE A 142 7.67 -1.06 -11.55
CA PHE A 142 6.50 -0.99 -12.43
C PHE A 142 6.42 0.32 -13.22
N GLN A 143 6.86 1.44 -12.64
CA GLN A 143 6.97 2.73 -13.34
C GLN A 143 7.93 2.66 -14.53
N GLU A 144 9.11 2.05 -14.35
CA GLU A 144 10.12 1.93 -15.40
C GLU A 144 9.77 0.85 -16.44
N ILE A 145 9.17 -0.27 -16.01
CA ILE A 145 8.81 -1.38 -16.91
C ILE A 145 7.55 -1.06 -17.72
N TYR A 146 6.58 -0.36 -17.15
CA TYR A 146 5.30 -0.04 -17.79
C TYR A 146 4.99 1.48 -17.82
N PRO A 147 5.86 2.30 -18.42
CA PRO A 147 5.69 3.75 -18.39
C PRO A 147 4.39 4.17 -19.09
N ASN A 148 3.66 5.12 -18.49
CA ASN A 148 2.47 5.76 -19.08
C ASN A 148 1.36 4.80 -19.56
N ASN A 149 1.20 3.63 -18.91
CA ASN A 149 0.18 2.68 -19.33
C ASN A 149 -1.24 3.16 -18.96
N SER A 150 -2.05 3.47 -19.97
CA SER A 150 -3.42 3.97 -19.80
C SER A 150 -4.38 2.99 -19.10
N GLN A 151 -4.01 1.71 -18.99
CA GLN A 151 -4.80 0.73 -18.24
C GLN A 151 -4.60 0.82 -16.72
N LEU A 152 -3.51 1.45 -16.26
CA LEU A 152 -3.25 1.74 -14.84
C LEU A 152 -3.97 3.02 -14.33
N VAL A 153 -4.90 3.56 -15.14
CA VAL A 153 -5.61 4.84 -14.89
C VAL A 153 -6.89 4.67 -14.07
N LYS A 154 -7.25 3.46 -13.64
CA LYS A 154 -8.53 3.21 -12.94
C LYS A 154 -8.33 2.79 -11.49
N GLY A 155 -8.09 3.78 -10.62
CA GLY A 155 -8.56 3.74 -9.23
C GLY A 155 -9.89 4.49 -9.16
N GLY A 156 -10.95 3.87 -8.64
CA GLY A 156 -12.27 4.50 -8.59
C GLY A 156 -12.23 5.85 -7.88
N SER A 157 -12.48 6.94 -8.61
CA SER A 157 -12.77 8.25 -8.03
C SER A 157 -14.06 8.17 -7.22
N LYS A 158 -13.95 8.00 -5.90
CA LYS A 158 -15.00 8.46 -5.00
C LYS A 158 -14.82 9.96 -4.85
N THR A 159 -15.76 10.71 -5.39
CA THR A 159 -15.83 12.17 -5.26
C THR A 159 -15.88 12.56 -3.78
N TYR A 160 -14.81 13.19 -3.30
CA TYR A 160 -14.82 13.88 -2.01
C TYR A 160 -15.39 15.28 -2.21
N SER A 161 -16.63 15.49 -1.78
CA SER A 161 -17.18 16.83 -1.62
C SER A 161 -16.45 17.50 -0.45
N LYS A 162 -15.61 18.51 -0.71
CA LYS A 162 -15.19 19.46 0.33
C LYS A 162 -16.44 20.15 0.87
N ILE A 163 -16.85 19.83 2.10
CA ILE A 163 -17.82 20.66 2.81
C ILE A 163 -17.03 21.84 3.38
N THR A 164 -16.96 22.92 2.62
CA THR A 164 -16.64 24.25 3.16
C THR A 164 -17.94 24.98 3.42
N HIS A 165 -18.53 24.76 4.60
CA HIS A 165 -19.31 25.79 5.31
C HIS A 165 -19.66 25.29 6.71
N VAL A 166 -18.90 25.75 7.70
CA VAL A 166 -19.35 25.80 9.09
C VAL A 166 -20.11 27.11 9.23
N GLN A 167 -21.44 27.08 9.18
CA GLN A 167 -22.25 28.16 9.72
C GLN A 167 -22.51 27.85 11.20
N LYS A 168 -21.92 28.65 12.08
CA LYS A 168 -22.31 28.71 13.49
C LYS A 168 -23.63 29.49 13.59
N THR A 169 -24.65 28.89 14.19
CA THR A 169 -25.71 29.63 14.86
C THR A 169 -26.11 28.91 16.16
N PRO A 170 -26.31 29.63 17.28
CA PRO A 170 -26.67 29.03 18.57
C PRO A 170 -28.18 29.08 18.84
N LEU A 171 -28.75 28.10 19.57
CA LEU A 171 -29.52 28.28 20.83
C LEU A 171 -30.29 27.01 21.30
N LYS A 172 -30.12 26.71 22.60
CA LYS A 172 -31.06 26.30 23.67
C LYS A 172 -32.04 25.10 23.58
N GLN A 173 -31.90 24.26 24.62
CA GLN A 173 -32.86 23.42 25.38
C GLN A 173 -34.36 23.41 24.98
N SER A 174 -34.96 22.23 24.81
CA SER A 174 -35.89 21.58 25.77
C SER A 174 -36.73 20.43 25.16
N GLN A 175 -36.90 19.37 25.97
CA GLN A 175 -38.04 18.43 26.13
C GLN A 175 -38.59 17.58 24.94
N THR A 176 -38.49 16.25 25.11
CA THR A 176 -39.31 15.16 24.52
C THR A 176 -40.70 15.04 25.20
N PRO A 177 -41.65 14.15 24.80
CA PRO A 177 -41.74 13.22 23.64
C PRO A 177 -43.10 13.26 22.89
N LEU A 178 -43.23 12.66 21.70
CA LEU A 178 -44.50 12.06 21.24
C LEU A 178 -44.25 10.91 20.25
N ILE A 179 -44.88 9.77 20.55
CA ILE A 179 -44.93 8.51 19.77
C ILE A 179 -46.08 8.60 18.77
N ILE A 180 -45.83 8.34 17.48
CA ILE A 180 -46.81 7.74 16.55
C ILE A 180 -46.07 6.76 15.62
N SER A 181 -46.69 5.62 15.42
CA SER A 181 -46.26 4.41 14.73
C SER A 181 -46.46 4.46 13.20
N ASP A 182 -45.93 3.39 12.58
CA ASP A 182 -46.33 2.77 11.30
C ASP A 182 -45.63 3.17 9.98
N SER A 183 -44.62 2.33 9.69
CA SER A 183 -44.52 1.47 8.50
C SER A 183 -44.14 2.05 7.12
N ASN A 184 -43.05 1.46 6.60
CA ASN A 184 -42.71 1.17 5.20
C ASN A 184 -42.23 2.33 4.32
N ILE A 185 -40.93 2.31 3.97
CA ILE A 185 -40.38 1.86 2.66
C ILE A 185 -38.90 2.31 2.53
N GLN A 186 -38.03 1.29 2.50
CA GLN A 186 -36.86 1.06 1.62
C GLN A 186 -35.72 2.08 1.45
N ASN A 187 -34.51 1.49 1.40
CA ASN A 187 -33.27 1.97 0.80
C ASN A 187 -32.45 3.03 1.56
N ALA A 188 -31.59 2.54 2.46
CA ALA A 188 -30.34 3.22 2.78
C ALA A 188 -29.16 2.39 2.25
N ASN A 189 -28.67 2.78 1.07
CA ASN A 189 -27.33 2.42 0.60
C ASN A 189 -26.33 2.87 1.66
N LYS A 190 -25.80 1.93 2.45
CA LYS A 190 -24.63 2.17 3.30
C LYS A 190 -23.43 2.34 2.37
N LEU A 191 -23.22 3.56 1.91
CA LEU A 191 -22.07 3.97 1.12
C LEU A 191 -20.80 3.69 1.95
N LYS A 192 -20.16 2.57 1.66
CA LYS A 192 -18.85 2.18 2.19
C LYS A 192 -17.85 3.25 1.74
N VAL A 193 -17.35 4.06 2.65
CA VAL A 193 -16.22 4.97 2.36
C VAL A 193 -15.00 4.08 2.14
N VAL A 194 -14.31 4.23 1.01
CA VAL A 194 -13.03 3.57 0.78
C VAL A 194 -12.02 4.69 0.78
N ARG A 195 -11.21 4.77 1.84
CA ARG A 195 -10.08 5.68 1.95
C ARG A 195 -8.80 4.88 1.74
N GLN A 196 -7.98 5.37 0.82
CA GLN A 196 -6.73 4.73 0.42
C GLN A 196 -5.62 5.27 1.34
N LEU A 197 -4.92 4.37 2.05
CA LEU A 197 -3.85 4.70 3.01
C LEU A 197 -2.47 4.89 2.37
N PHE A 198 -2.35 4.89 1.05
CA PHE A 198 -1.06 5.20 0.42
C PHE A 198 -0.94 6.72 0.21
N PRO A 199 0.21 7.36 0.51
CA PRO A 199 0.44 8.76 0.17
C PRO A 199 0.17 8.97 -1.32
N GLU A 200 -0.79 9.83 -1.66
CA GLU A 200 -0.91 10.33 -3.02
C GLU A 200 0.34 11.18 -3.33
N ASP A 201 0.99 10.93 -4.45
CA ASP A 201 2.00 11.85 -4.96
C ASP A 201 1.31 13.18 -5.26
N SER A 202 1.55 14.18 -4.43
CA SER A 202 1.46 15.58 -4.84
C SER A 202 2.84 15.98 -5.37
N ASP A 203 2.92 16.29 -6.66
CA ASP A 203 3.50 17.53 -7.19
C ASP A 203 3.62 17.40 -8.71
N ASP A 204 2.80 18.16 -9.44
CA ASP A 204 3.11 18.88 -10.69
C ASP A 204 1.82 19.54 -11.22
N GLU A 205 1.72 20.88 -11.06
CA GLU A 205 0.67 21.69 -11.66
C GLU A 205 0.98 21.97 -13.14
N VAL A 206 0.00 21.76 -14.04
CA VAL A 206 0.04 22.31 -15.41
C VAL A 206 -1.30 22.99 -15.74
N GLN A 207 -1.25 24.29 -16.03
CA GLN A 207 -2.38 25.08 -16.53
C GLN A 207 -2.41 25.09 -18.07
N VAL A 208 -3.58 24.83 -18.66
CA VAL A 208 -3.84 25.14 -20.08
C VAL A 208 -5.26 25.69 -20.23
N VAL A 209 -5.38 26.82 -20.96
CA VAL A 209 -6.61 27.57 -21.26
C VAL A 209 -6.79 27.57 -22.77
N TYR A 210 -7.96 27.26 -23.34
CA TYR A 210 -8.47 27.88 -24.59
C TYR A 210 -9.99 27.74 -24.78
N SER A 211 -10.54 28.70 -25.54
CA SER A 211 -11.94 29.06 -25.82
C SER A 211 -12.47 28.50 -27.15
N SER A 212 -13.79 28.40 -27.31
CA SER A 212 -14.45 28.05 -28.59
C SER A 212 -15.56 29.04 -28.99
N LEU A 213 -15.79 29.18 -30.31
CA LEU A 213 -16.83 29.97 -30.99
C LEU A 213 -17.94 29.04 -31.52
N ASP A 214 -19.21 29.40 -31.29
CA ASP A 214 -20.42 28.78 -31.86
C ASP A 214 -21.23 29.86 -32.61
N ASN A 215 -21.89 29.52 -33.73
CA ASN A 215 -22.90 30.39 -34.37
C ASN A 215 -24.22 29.60 -34.54
N SER A 216 -25.38 30.04 -34.07
CA SER A 216 -25.84 31.43 -33.95
C SER A 216 -26.77 31.69 -32.74
N THR A 217 -26.45 32.76 -32.01
CA THR A 217 -27.30 33.70 -31.25
C THR A 217 -28.12 33.11 -30.07
N ASN A 218 -27.71 33.12 -28.81
CA ASN A 218 -26.65 33.83 -28.08
C ASN A 218 -25.50 32.87 -27.69
N GLU A 219 -24.26 33.28 -27.95
CA GLU A 219 -23.06 32.59 -27.47
C GLU A 219 -23.04 32.51 -25.94
N LYS A 220 -23.26 31.31 -25.41
CA LYS A 220 -22.56 30.84 -24.21
C LYS A 220 -22.06 29.43 -24.52
N THR A 221 -20.85 29.39 -25.07
CA THR A 221 -20.09 28.16 -25.30
C THR A 221 -19.83 27.49 -23.96
N GLU A 222 -20.58 26.42 -23.65
CA GLU A 222 -20.25 25.55 -22.53
C GLU A 222 -19.33 24.44 -23.06
N VAL A 223 -18.02 24.70 -22.99
CA VAL A 223 -16.98 23.73 -23.31
C VAL A 223 -17.06 22.57 -22.32
N LYS A 224 -17.71 21.47 -22.72
CA LYS A 224 -17.48 20.17 -22.08
C LYS A 224 -16.12 19.65 -22.51
N THR A 225 -15.09 20.07 -21.78
CA THR A 225 -13.76 19.45 -21.87
C THR A 225 -13.86 18.03 -21.31
N ILE A 226 -13.84 17.02 -22.19
CA ILE A 226 -13.45 15.68 -21.78
C ILE A 226 -11.97 15.79 -21.41
N LYS A 227 -11.66 15.80 -20.11
CA LYS A 227 -10.27 15.81 -19.65
C LYS A 227 -9.57 14.55 -20.17
N PRO A 228 -8.49 14.64 -20.96
CA PRO A 228 -7.67 13.49 -21.26
C PRO A 228 -6.82 13.17 -20.02
N ASN A 229 -6.79 11.88 -19.67
CA ASN A 229 -5.95 11.22 -18.67
C ASN A 229 -6.15 11.61 -17.19
N ALA A 230 -6.88 10.76 -16.47
CA ALA A 230 -6.64 10.62 -15.03
C ALA A 230 -5.18 10.15 -14.80
N PRO A 231 -4.54 10.55 -13.69
CA PRO A 231 -3.16 10.19 -13.41
C PRO A 231 -3.01 8.67 -13.28
N VAL A 232 -1.94 8.13 -13.87
CA VAL A 232 -1.58 6.72 -13.74
C VAL A 232 -1.26 6.41 -12.29
N ARG A 233 -1.92 5.42 -11.69
CA ARG A 233 -1.67 5.00 -10.30
C ARG A 233 -0.98 3.65 -10.29
N TYR A 234 0.15 3.58 -9.59
CA TYR A 234 0.90 2.33 -9.39
C TYR A 234 0.62 1.70 -8.04
N THR A 235 -0.59 1.84 -7.53
CA THR A 235 -0.99 1.19 -6.27
C THR A 235 -1.07 -0.33 -6.49
N LEU A 236 -0.91 -1.13 -5.42
CA LEU A 236 -0.91 -2.58 -5.55
C LEU A 236 -2.18 -3.08 -6.24
N SER A 237 -3.35 -2.55 -5.87
CA SER A 237 -4.63 -2.87 -6.50
C SER A 237 -4.66 -2.51 -7.99
N SER A 238 -4.09 -1.36 -8.38
CA SER A 238 -4.03 -0.92 -9.78
C SER A 238 -3.11 -1.82 -10.62
N VAL A 239 -1.92 -2.13 -10.10
CA VAL A 239 -0.97 -3.02 -10.76
C VAL A 239 -1.54 -4.44 -10.87
N TYR A 240 -2.16 -4.94 -9.80
CA TYR A 240 -2.81 -6.25 -9.79
C TYR A 240 -3.92 -6.31 -10.84
N GLN A 241 -4.83 -5.33 -10.85
CA GLN A 241 -5.91 -5.25 -11.85
C GLN A 241 -5.38 -5.19 -13.28
N PHE A 242 -4.29 -4.47 -13.52
CA PHE A 242 -3.65 -4.40 -14.83
C PHE A 242 -3.08 -5.76 -15.26
N LEU A 243 -2.28 -6.41 -14.41
CA LEU A 243 -1.60 -7.66 -14.76
C LEU A 243 -2.53 -8.87 -14.78
N HIS A 244 -3.61 -8.84 -14.01
CA HIS A 244 -4.52 -9.98 -13.84
C HIS A 244 -5.87 -9.82 -14.54
N GLY A 245 -6.25 -8.62 -14.93
CA GLY A 245 -7.58 -8.34 -15.50
C GLY A 245 -8.73 -8.45 -14.50
N LYS A 246 -8.46 -8.59 -13.20
CA LYS A 246 -9.46 -8.67 -12.11
C LYS A 246 -9.04 -7.88 -10.89
N ASN A 247 -10.01 -7.47 -10.06
CA ASN A 247 -9.74 -6.68 -8.88
C ASN A 247 -8.96 -7.51 -7.85
N PHE A 248 -8.13 -6.82 -7.06
CA PHE A 248 -7.51 -7.41 -5.89
C PHE A 248 -8.52 -7.45 -4.73
N GLU A 249 -8.70 -8.63 -4.14
CA GLU A 249 -9.56 -8.88 -2.98
C GLU A 249 -8.69 -9.29 -1.79
N GLY A 250 -9.07 -8.89 -0.57
CA GLY A 250 -8.30 -9.20 0.64
C GLY A 250 -7.16 -8.23 0.94
N ALA A 251 -7.17 -7.04 0.34
CA ALA A 251 -6.18 -6.00 0.61
C ALA A 251 -6.09 -5.66 2.10
N HIS A 252 -4.92 -5.20 2.54
CA HIS A 252 -4.64 -4.76 3.92
C HIS A 252 -4.58 -5.90 4.95
N ARG A 253 -4.06 -7.03 4.49
CA ARG A 253 -3.53 -8.10 5.35
C ARG A 253 -2.15 -8.41 4.83
N ALA A 254 -1.13 -8.47 5.70
CA ALA A 254 0.24 -8.52 5.24
C ALA A 254 0.52 -9.73 4.34
N GLU A 255 -0.03 -10.91 4.67
CA GLU A 255 0.13 -12.11 3.83
C GLU A 255 -0.54 -11.96 2.46
N ASP A 256 -1.74 -11.38 2.41
CA ASP A 256 -2.52 -11.26 1.18
C ASP A 256 -1.90 -10.22 0.24
N ASP A 257 -1.42 -9.09 0.78
CA ASP A 257 -0.74 -8.03 0.03
C ASP A 257 0.62 -8.52 -0.49
N ALA A 258 1.42 -9.20 0.33
CA ALA A 258 2.66 -9.84 -0.11
C ALA A 258 2.41 -10.91 -1.18
N THR A 259 1.34 -11.69 -1.04
CA THR A 259 0.94 -12.71 -2.02
C THR A 259 0.51 -12.08 -3.34
N ALA A 260 -0.27 -11.00 -3.30
CA ALA A 260 -0.70 -10.26 -4.48
C ALA A 260 0.50 -9.64 -5.20
N LEU A 261 1.43 -9.03 -4.47
CA LEU A 261 2.65 -8.47 -5.04
C LEU A 261 3.54 -9.56 -5.67
N LEU A 262 3.74 -10.71 -5.01
CA LEU A 262 4.47 -11.84 -5.59
C LEU A 262 3.84 -12.29 -6.92
N SER A 263 2.53 -12.37 -6.96
CA SER A 263 1.79 -12.71 -8.16
C SER A 263 1.94 -11.69 -9.30
N CYS A 264 2.02 -10.39 -8.97
CA CYS A 264 2.34 -9.33 -9.92
C CYS A 264 3.77 -9.48 -10.47
N ILE A 265 4.75 -9.76 -9.60
CA ILE A 265 6.15 -9.98 -9.99
C ILE A 265 6.26 -11.16 -10.98
N ILE A 266 5.56 -12.26 -10.71
CA ILE A 266 5.54 -13.46 -11.57
C ILE A 266 4.99 -13.14 -12.98
N ARG A 267 4.02 -12.23 -13.09
CA ARG A 267 3.47 -11.79 -14.38
C ARG A 267 4.28 -10.69 -15.07
N CYS A 268 5.28 -10.14 -14.37
CA CYS A 268 6.16 -9.10 -14.88
C CYS A 268 7.52 -9.70 -15.24
N GLU A 269 7.64 -10.26 -16.45
CA GLU A 269 8.86 -10.94 -16.91
C GLU A 269 10.14 -10.09 -16.76
N PRO A 270 10.15 -8.77 -17.06
CA PRO A 270 11.35 -7.94 -16.89
C PRO A 270 11.76 -7.66 -15.44
N PHE A 271 10.94 -8.00 -14.44
CA PHE A 271 11.13 -7.58 -13.04
C PHE A 271 12.44 -8.11 -12.45
N VAL A 272 12.80 -9.37 -12.75
CA VAL A 272 14.04 -9.98 -12.25
C VAL A 272 15.27 -9.25 -12.81
N ASN A 273 15.25 -8.89 -14.09
CA ASN A 273 16.34 -8.12 -14.71
C ASN A 273 16.42 -6.72 -14.09
N TRP A 274 15.28 -6.11 -13.80
CA TRP A 274 15.21 -4.81 -13.15
C TRP A 274 15.85 -4.84 -11.75
N ILE A 275 15.51 -5.82 -10.90
CA ILE A 275 16.11 -5.89 -9.56
C ILE A 275 17.63 -6.16 -9.63
N ASN A 276 18.10 -6.99 -10.55
CA ASN A 276 19.52 -7.27 -10.73
C ASN A 276 20.33 -5.99 -11.03
N ASP A 277 19.73 -5.03 -11.75
CA ASP A 277 20.33 -3.74 -12.09
C ASP A 277 20.17 -2.68 -10.99
N LYS A 278 18.98 -2.60 -10.37
CA LYS A 278 18.57 -1.42 -9.57
C LYS A 278 18.53 -1.66 -8.06
N ALA A 279 18.51 -2.90 -7.58
CA ALA A 279 18.40 -3.15 -6.14
C ALA A 279 19.59 -2.57 -5.37
N VAL A 280 19.32 -2.07 -4.16
CA VAL A 280 20.32 -1.46 -3.27
C VAL A 280 20.51 -2.33 -2.03
N SER A 281 21.65 -2.20 -1.34
CA SER A 281 21.85 -2.91 -0.07
C SER A 281 20.77 -2.49 0.93
N PHE A 282 20.12 -3.44 1.59
CA PHE A 282 19.09 -3.12 2.58
C PHE A 282 19.68 -2.32 3.75
N ASN A 283 20.91 -2.64 4.17
CA ASN A 283 21.63 -1.94 5.23
C ASN A 283 21.96 -0.48 4.87
N SER A 284 21.82 -0.06 3.61
CA SER A 284 21.97 1.35 3.20
C SER A 284 20.71 2.20 3.35
N ILE A 285 19.56 1.57 3.58
CA ILE A 285 18.29 2.27 3.81
C ILE A 285 18.34 3.03 5.12
N LYS A 286 17.95 4.31 5.09
CA LYS A 286 17.89 5.13 6.30
C LYS A 286 16.73 4.65 7.18
N PRO A 287 16.95 4.48 8.50
CA PRO A 287 15.87 4.27 9.45
C PRO A 287 14.82 5.38 9.33
N LEU A 288 13.55 5.04 9.51
CA LEU A 288 12.49 6.03 9.60
C LEU A 288 12.81 7.02 10.74
N SER A 289 12.86 8.31 10.42
CA SER A 289 13.29 9.41 11.30
C SER A 289 12.26 10.51 11.33
#